data_AF-A0AAP5E914-F1
#
_entry.id   AF-A0AAP5E914-F1
#
_cell.length_a   1.000
_cell.length_b   1.000
_cell.length_c   1.000
_cell.angle_alpha   90.00
_cell.angle_beta   90.00
_cell.angle_gamma   90.00
#
_symmetry.space_group_name_H-M   'P 1'
#
loop_
_entity.id
_entity.type
_entity.pdbx_description
1 polymer ?
#
loop_
_entity_poly.entity_id
_entity_poly.type
_entity_poly.pdbx_seq_one_letter_code
_entity_poly.pdbx_strand_id
1 'polypeptide(L)'
;MSDLKPPSPAVLDKYRGDEVRPLYTGRVRVSGGETGHGRASGVVVSDDGALALDLRLPPSLGGPGGGSNPEQLLAAGYAACFHGAMNLLASRAGLVLVDPCIEVSVTFSRDPIDGLYLLSAEVEAYLPGLEAGVAAELVRNTERVCPYAKMFRNGITHVVSVVPTAAP
;
A
#
# COMPACT_ATOMS: atom_id res chain seq x y z
N MET A 1 -9.92 -17.17 -21.45
CA MET A 1 -9.38 -16.39 -20.31
C MET A 1 -9.22 -17.37 -19.17
N SER A 2 -8.04 -17.46 -18.54
CA SER A 2 -7.89 -18.29 -17.35
C SER A 2 -8.76 -17.72 -16.24
N ASP A 3 -9.45 -18.57 -15.49
CA ASP A 3 -10.22 -18.13 -14.33
C ASP A 3 -9.29 -17.43 -13.33
N LEU A 4 -9.71 -16.27 -12.83
CA LEU A 4 -9.00 -15.54 -11.77
C LEU A 4 -9.11 -16.34 -10.47
N LYS A 5 -7.97 -16.63 -9.85
CA LYS A 5 -7.89 -17.40 -8.61
C LYS A 5 -7.09 -16.62 -7.55
N PRO A 6 -7.47 -16.72 -6.27
CA PRO A 6 -6.65 -16.15 -5.20
C PRO A 6 -5.28 -16.83 -5.16
N PRO A 7 -4.24 -16.15 -4.64
CA PRO A 7 -2.93 -16.77 -4.45
C PRO A 7 -3.02 -17.97 -3.50
N SER A 8 -2.17 -18.97 -3.73
CA SER A 8 -2.08 -20.13 -2.84
C SER A 8 -1.59 -19.72 -1.45
N PRO A 9 -2.13 -20.29 -0.35
CA PRO A 9 -1.59 -20.13 0.99
C PRO A 9 -0.12 -20.56 1.12
N ALA A 10 0.44 -21.33 0.17
CA ALA A 10 1.86 -21.67 0.11
C ALA A 10 2.77 -20.43 -0.01
N VAL A 11 2.25 -19.27 -0.43
CA VAL A 11 3.00 -18.00 -0.41
C VAL A 11 3.46 -17.62 1.00
N LEU A 12 2.77 -18.10 2.05
CA LEU A 12 3.15 -17.92 3.45
C LEU A 12 4.18 -18.95 3.93
N ASP A 13 4.66 -19.85 3.07
CA ASP A 13 5.73 -20.79 3.44
C ASP A 13 7.04 -20.05 3.62
N LYS A 14 7.78 -20.44 4.66
CA LYS A 14 9.05 -19.80 4.99
C LYS A 14 10.06 -20.03 3.86
N TYR A 15 10.53 -18.94 3.28
CA TYR A 15 11.70 -18.99 2.39
C TYR A 15 12.95 -19.36 3.21
N ARG A 16 13.72 -20.33 2.70
CA ARG A 16 15.01 -20.79 3.26
C ARG A 16 16.09 -20.60 2.21
N GLY A 17 16.60 -19.38 2.08
CA GLY A 17 17.77 -19.09 1.26
C GLY A 17 18.63 -18.02 1.92
N ASP A 18 19.86 -17.91 1.44
CA ASP A 18 20.91 -17.09 2.07
C ASP A 18 20.83 -15.62 1.68
N GLU A 19 20.06 -15.30 0.62
CA GLU A 19 19.91 -13.94 0.08
C GLU A 19 18.45 -13.54 -0.08
N VAL A 20 18.19 -12.24 -0.19
CA VAL A 20 16.86 -11.73 -0.54
C VAL A 20 16.55 -12.11 -1.99
N ARG A 21 15.53 -12.93 -2.20
CA ARG A 21 15.04 -13.28 -3.54
C ARG A 21 13.92 -12.33 -3.98
N PRO A 22 14.15 -11.44 -4.97
CA PRO A 22 13.07 -10.62 -5.52
C PRO A 22 12.04 -11.50 -6.23
N LEU A 23 10.76 -11.30 -5.91
CA LEU A 23 9.65 -12.03 -6.54
C LEU A 23 8.97 -11.22 -7.64
N TYR A 24 8.89 -9.90 -7.44
CA TYR A 24 8.22 -8.98 -8.35
C TYR A 24 8.73 -7.55 -8.14
N THR A 25 8.69 -6.74 -9.20
CA THR A 25 8.93 -5.31 -9.15
C THR A 25 7.89 -4.61 -10.01
N GLY A 26 7.00 -3.85 -9.38
CA GLY A 26 6.13 -2.91 -10.09
C GLY A 26 6.82 -1.57 -10.21
N ARG A 27 6.63 -0.86 -11.33
CA ARG A 27 7.16 0.50 -11.50
C ARG A 27 6.04 1.46 -11.80
N VAL A 28 6.13 2.64 -11.21
CA VAL A 28 5.19 3.74 -11.43
C VAL A 28 6.00 5.01 -11.67
N ARG A 29 5.60 5.78 -12.68
CA ARG A 29 6.14 7.10 -12.97
C ARG A 29 5.08 8.16 -12.65
N VAL A 30 5.52 9.26 -12.06
CA VAL A 30 4.71 10.46 -11.86
C VAL A 30 5.33 11.62 -12.62
N SER A 31 4.53 12.30 -13.44
CA SER A 31 4.90 13.59 -14.05
C SER A 31 4.12 14.72 -13.39
N GLY A 32 4.53 15.97 -13.60
CA GLY A 32 3.93 17.15 -12.96
C GLY A 32 2.57 17.60 -13.53
N GLY A 33 2.14 17.03 -14.67
CA GLY A 33 0.94 17.44 -15.40
C GLY A 33 0.85 18.95 -15.64
N GLU A 34 -0.34 19.53 -15.49
CA GLU A 34 -0.68 20.91 -15.88
C GLU A 34 0.23 21.98 -15.27
N THR A 35 0.59 21.82 -13.99
CA THR A 35 1.37 22.80 -13.22
C THR A 35 2.85 22.46 -13.15
N GLY A 36 3.28 21.34 -13.74
CA GLY A 36 4.63 20.82 -13.55
C GLY A 36 4.92 20.31 -12.12
N HIS A 37 3.91 20.23 -11.24
CA HIS A 37 4.07 19.78 -9.86
C HIS A 37 3.21 18.55 -9.52
N GLY A 38 3.87 17.44 -9.17
CA GLY A 38 3.23 16.12 -9.00
C GLY A 38 2.10 16.06 -7.97
N ARG A 39 2.23 16.73 -6.81
CA ARG A 39 1.13 16.77 -5.83
C ARG A 39 -0.03 17.68 -6.26
N ALA A 40 0.20 18.65 -7.15
CA ALA A 40 -0.81 19.64 -7.51
C ALA A 40 -1.67 19.17 -8.70
N SER A 41 -1.02 18.59 -9.71
CA SER A 41 -1.67 18.16 -10.96
C SER A 41 -0.96 16.97 -11.60
N GLY A 42 -0.34 16.10 -10.81
CA GLY A 42 0.51 15.03 -11.35
C GLY A 42 -0.25 13.97 -12.13
N VAL A 43 0.46 13.25 -13.00
CA VAL A 43 -0.10 12.11 -13.74
C VAL A 43 0.69 10.86 -13.36
N VAL A 44 0.01 9.88 -12.78
CA VAL A 44 0.57 8.61 -12.30
C VAL A 44 0.32 7.54 -13.35
N VAL A 45 1.38 6.86 -13.80
CA VAL A 45 1.29 5.76 -14.77
C VAL A 45 2.21 4.61 -14.37
N SER A 46 1.64 3.42 -14.21
CA SER A 46 2.37 2.15 -14.00
C SER A 46 3.03 1.64 -15.28
N ASP A 47 4.05 0.79 -15.17
CA ASP A 47 4.79 0.28 -16.31
C ASP A 47 4.01 -0.69 -17.22
N ASP A 48 2.90 -1.24 -16.73
CA ASP A 48 1.91 -1.98 -17.52
C ASP A 48 0.67 -1.15 -17.90
N GLY A 49 0.57 0.09 -17.40
CA GLY A 49 -0.53 1.01 -17.66
C GLY A 49 -1.82 0.70 -16.89
N ALA A 50 -1.86 -0.31 -16.02
CA ALA A 50 -3.07 -0.70 -15.29
C ALA A 50 -3.48 0.32 -14.21
N LEU A 51 -2.49 0.96 -13.58
CA LEU A 51 -2.66 2.16 -12.76
C LEU A 51 -2.37 3.40 -13.61
N ALA A 52 -3.42 4.17 -13.93
CA ALA A 52 -3.35 5.44 -14.65
C ALA A 52 -4.35 6.43 -14.03
N LEU A 53 -3.85 7.49 -13.37
CA LEU A 53 -4.70 8.42 -12.61
C LEU A 53 -4.10 9.83 -12.51
N ASP A 54 -4.98 10.81 -12.37
CA ASP A 54 -4.63 12.20 -12.09
C ASP A 54 -4.53 12.43 -10.57
N LEU A 55 -3.48 13.15 -10.18
CA LEU A 55 -3.27 13.65 -8.84
C LEU A 55 -3.75 15.09 -8.74
N ARG A 56 -4.47 15.39 -7.65
CA ARG A 56 -4.88 16.75 -7.32
C ARG A 56 -4.64 17.02 -5.85
N LEU A 57 -4.18 18.23 -5.55
CA LEU A 57 -4.07 18.68 -4.18
C LEU A 57 -5.50 18.72 -3.56
N PRO A 58 -5.71 18.14 -2.38
CA PRO A 58 -7.04 18.10 -1.77
C PRO A 58 -7.49 19.50 -1.30
N PRO A 59 -8.81 19.73 -1.14
CA PRO A 59 -9.33 21.02 -0.65
C PRO A 59 -8.78 21.44 0.70
N SER A 60 -8.53 20.49 1.60
CA SER A 60 -7.93 20.73 2.92
C SER A 60 -6.50 21.29 2.86
N LEU A 61 -5.82 21.13 1.72
CA LEU A 61 -4.49 21.69 1.47
C LEU A 61 -4.54 22.86 0.46
N GLY A 62 -5.72 23.42 0.21
CA GLY A 62 -5.91 24.57 -0.68
C GLY A 62 -5.95 24.23 -2.17
N GLY A 63 -6.09 22.94 -2.50
CA GLY A 63 -6.23 22.50 -3.89
C GLY A 63 -7.68 22.36 -4.35
N PRO A 64 -7.89 22.10 -5.66
CA PRO A 64 -9.23 21.97 -6.21
C PRO A 64 -9.91 20.63 -5.89
N GLY A 65 -9.18 19.63 -5.38
CA GLY A 65 -9.65 18.24 -5.35
C GLY A 65 -9.89 17.69 -6.76
N GLY A 66 -10.74 16.67 -6.90
CA GLY A 66 -11.10 16.10 -8.21
C GLY A 66 -10.08 15.13 -8.82
N GLY A 67 -9.12 14.68 -8.02
CA GLY A 67 -8.17 13.62 -8.35
C GLY A 67 -7.70 12.92 -7.08
N SER A 68 -6.87 11.89 -7.22
CA SER A 68 -6.29 11.23 -6.05
C SER A 68 -5.10 12.02 -5.50
N ASN A 69 -4.45 11.52 -4.46
CA ASN A 69 -3.29 12.13 -3.82
C ASN A 69 -2.36 11.06 -3.25
N PRO A 70 -1.10 11.39 -2.93
CA PRO A 70 -0.14 10.41 -2.40
C PRO A 70 -0.60 9.68 -1.14
N GLU A 71 -1.37 10.35 -0.27
CA GLU A 71 -1.89 9.78 0.96
C GLU A 71 -2.92 8.67 0.67
N GLN A 72 -3.85 8.91 -0.25
CA GLN A 72 -4.80 7.90 -0.74
C GLN A 72 -4.11 6.74 -1.46
N LEU A 73 -3.07 7.00 -2.24
CA LEU A 73 -2.30 5.94 -2.90
C LEU A 73 -1.59 5.04 -1.89
N LEU A 74 -1.03 5.62 -0.83
CA LEU A 74 -0.42 4.86 0.26
C LEU A 74 -1.48 4.03 1.02
N ALA A 75 -2.64 4.63 1.31
CA ALA A 75 -3.76 3.95 1.95
C ALA A 75 -4.26 2.77 1.11
N ALA A 76 -4.45 2.96 -0.20
CA ALA A 76 -4.89 1.91 -1.11
C ALA A 76 -3.90 0.73 -1.16
N GLY A 77 -2.60 1.03 -1.27
CA GLY A 77 -1.55 0.01 -1.24
C GLY A 77 -1.52 -0.77 0.07
N TYR A 78 -1.66 -0.09 1.20
CA TYR A 78 -1.67 -0.72 2.52
C TYR A 78 -2.94 -1.58 2.71
N ALA A 79 -4.12 -1.04 2.43
CA ALA A 79 -5.39 -1.76 2.55
C ALA A 79 -5.39 -3.04 1.71
N ALA A 80 -4.98 -2.95 0.43
CA ALA A 80 -4.89 -4.11 -0.45
C ALA A 80 -3.90 -5.16 0.04
N CYS A 81 -2.73 -4.73 0.54
CA CYS A 81 -1.71 -5.63 1.07
C CYS A 81 -2.18 -6.36 2.33
N PHE A 82 -2.79 -5.63 3.27
CA PHE A 82 -3.29 -6.17 4.52
C PHE A 82 -4.47 -7.11 4.27
N HIS A 83 -5.41 -6.73 3.39
CA HIS A 83 -6.52 -7.57 2.97
C HIS A 83 -6.02 -8.89 2.36
N GLY A 84 -5.05 -8.83 1.46
CA GLY A 84 -4.47 -10.03 0.83
C GLY A 84 -3.79 -10.95 1.85
N ALA A 85 -2.96 -10.40 2.75
CA ALA A 85 -2.29 -11.16 3.80
C ALA A 85 -3.29 -11.81 4.78
N MET A 86 -4.34 -11.08 5.14
CA MET A 86 -5.41 -11.56 6.03
C MET A 86 -6.16 -12.75 5.42
N ASN A 87 -6.54 -12.65 4.14
CA ASN A 87 -7.22 -13.73 3.42
C ASN A 87 -6.34 -14.99 3.33
N LEU A 88 -5.03 -14.84 3.09
CA LEU A 88 -4.10 -15.98 3.07
C LEU A 88 -4.00 -16.67 4.44
N LEU A 89 -3.95 -15.90 5.52
CA LEU A 89 -3.90 -16.45 6.88
C LEU A 89 -5.22 -17.11 7.28
N ALA A 90 -6.36 -16.50 6.95
CA ALA A 90 -7.68 -17.08 7.17
C ALA A 90 -7.81 -18.41 6.43
N SER A 91 -7.44 -18.45 5.15
CA SER A 91 -7.45 -19.68 4.35
C SER A 91 -6.55 -20.76 4.95
N ARG A 92 -5.34 -20.42 5.39
CA ARG A 92 -4.42 -21.35 6.07
C ARG A 92 -4.98 -21.88 7.40
N ALA A 93 -5.77 -21.07 8.11
CA ALA A 93 -6.44 -21.45 9.35
C ALA A 93 -7.77 -22.17 9.14
N GLY A 94 -8.21 -22.36 7.89
CA GLY A 94 -9.53 -22.94 7.58
C GLY A 94 -10.70 -22.03 7.94
N LEU A 95 -10.46 -20.72 8.10
CA LEU A 95 -11.48 -19.72 8.38
C LEU A 95 -12.11 -19.23 7.07
N VAL A 96 -13.44 -19.14 7.06
CA VAL A 96 -14.19 -18.52 5.97
C VAL A 96 -14.48 -17.08 6.35
N LEU A 97 -13.99 -16.13 5.54
CA LEU A 97 -14.33 -14.72 5.68
C LEU A 97 -15.48 -14.39 4.74
N VAL A 98 -16.49 -13.67 5.24
CA VAL A 98 -17.63 -13.20 4.45
C VAL A 98 -17.49 -11.68 4.30
N ASP A 99 -17.26 -11.23 3.08
CA ASP A 99 -17.07 -9.82 2.71
C ASP A 99 -16.12 -9.05 3.66
N PRO A 100 -14.89 -9.55 3.91
CA PRO A 100 -13.94 -8.83 4.73
C PRO A 100 -13.56 -7.50 4.07
N CYS A 101 -13.48 -6.44 4.87
CA CYS A 101 -13.06 -5.12 4.38
C CYS A 101 -11.90 -4.61 5.24
N ILE A 102 -10.91 -3.99 4.59
CA ILE A 102 -9.85 -3.26 5.27
C ILE A 102 -9.95 -1.80 4.87
N GLU A 103 -10.13 -0.92 5.84
CA GLU A 103 -10.02 0.51 5.67
C GLU A 103 -8.66 0.98 6.20
N VAL A 104 -8.00 1.86 5.45
CA VAL A 104 -6.76 2.50 5.88
C VAL A 104 -6.89 4.00 5.74
N SER A 105 -6.66 4.70 6.83
CA SER A 105 -6.56 6.16 6.87
C SER A 105 -5.10 6.57 6.94
N VAL A 106 -4.64 7.39 5.99
CA VAL A 106 -3.28 7.96 6.00
C VAL A 106 -3.37 9.45 6.26
N THR A 107 -2.72 9.90 7.32
CA THR A 107 -2.73 11.31 7.75
C THR A 107 -1.39 11.96 7.45
N PHE A 108 -1.42 13.09 6.74
CA PHE A 108 -0.28 13.96 6.49
C PHE A 108 -0.23 15.08 7.51
N SER A 109 0.85 15.12 8.29
CA SER A 109 1.00 15.98 9.47
C SER A 109 2.31 16.76 9.45
N ARG A 110 2.40 17.83 10.25
CA ARG A 110 3.66 18.49 10.55
C ARG A 110 4.46 17.66 11.55
N ASP A 111 5.76 17.51 11.28
CA ASP A 111 6.68 16.87 12.22
C ASP A 111 7.29 17.92 13.17
N PRO A 112 7.11 17.81 14.51
CA PRO A 112 7.73 18.75 15.44
C PRO A 112 9.24 18.58 15.59
N ILE A 113 9.83 17.48 15.12
CA ILE A 113 11.26 17.18 15.25
C ILE A 113 12.08 18.05 14.30
N ASP A 114 11.68 18.16 13.03
CA ASP A 114 12.38 18.95 12.01
C ASP A 114 11.54 20.11 11.43
N GLY A 115 10.27 20.23 11.82
CA GLY A 115 9.33 21.24 11.33
C GLY A 115 8.72 20.91 9.95
N LEU A 116 9.10 19.78 9.35
CA LEU A 116 8.67 19.36 8.03
C LEU A 116 7.40 18.52 8.16
N TYR A 117 7.40 17.28 7.69
CA TYR A 117 6.20 16.49 7.53
C TYR A 117 6.42 15.02 7.88
N LEU A 118 5.40 14.41 8.46
CA LEU A 118 5.33 12.98 8.72
C LEU A 118 4.00 12.40 8.27
N LEU A 119 3.97 11.08 8.12
CA LEU A 119 2.75 10.32 7.84
C LEU A 119 2.43 9.41 9.03
N SER A 120 1.15 9.28 9.36
CA SER A 120 0.63 8.20 10.20
C SER A 120 -0.41 7.39 9.42
N ALA A 121 -0.60 6.13 9.82
CA ALA A 121 -1.60 5.25 9.23
C ALA A 121 -2.43 4.58 10.33
N GLU A 122 -3.74 4.52 10.14
CA GLU A 122 -4.69 3.75 10.94
C GLU A 122 -5.29 2.66 10.04
N VAL A 123 -5.36 1.43 10.54
CA VAL A 123 -5.82 0.25 9.78
C VAL A 123 -6.97 -0.39 10.56
N GLU A 124 -8.13 -0.45 9.93
CA GLU A 124 -9.36 -1.01 10.49
C GLU A 124 -9.79 -2.23 9.67
N ALA A 125 -10.07 -3.34 10.36
CA ALA A 125 -10.50 -4.58 9.74
C ALA A 125 -11.94 -4.90 10.12
N TYR A 126 -12.82 -4.93 9.13
CA TYR A 126 -14.21 -5.34 9.27
C TYR A 126 -14.34 -6.81 8.88
N LEU A 127 -14.71 -7.65 9.86
CA LEU A 127 -14.80 -9.11 9.70
C LEU A 127 -16.19 -9.62 10.13
N PRO A 128 -17.23 -9.40 9.31
CA PRO A 128 -18.59 -9.81 9.63
C PRO A 128 -18.70 -11.31 9.91
N GLY A 129 -19.45 -11.67 10.94
CA GLY A 129 -19.74 -13.07 11.29
C GLY A 129 -18.61 -13.82 11.99
N LEU A 130 -17.44 -13.21 12.18
CA LEU A 130 -16.34 -13.83 12.93
C LEU A 130 -16.44 -13.44 14.42
N GLU A 131 -16.14 -14.39 15.30
CA GLU A 131 -16.06 -14.13 16.75
C GLU A 131 -14.93 -13.13 17.04
N ALA A 132 -15.15 -12.22 18.00
CA ALA A 132 -14.27 -11.08 18.25
C ALA A 132 -12.84 -11.47 18.63
N GLY A 133 -12.65 -12.51 19.45
CA GLY A 133 -11.36 -13.06 19.80
C GLY A 133 -10.61 -13.64 18.60
N VAL A 134 -11.31 -14.43 17.77
CA VAL A 134 -10.77 -14.99 16.52
C VAL A 134 -10.39 -13.89 15.53
N ALA A 135 -11.26 -12.88 15.36
CA ALA A 135 -10.99 -11.73 14.51
C ALA A 135 -9.75 -10.96 14.96
N ALA A 136 -9.66 -10.67 16.26
CA ALA A 136 -8.52 -9.96 16.83
C ALA A 136 -7.21 -10.76 16.68
N GLU A 137 -7.25 -12.09 16.82
CA GLU A 137 -6.09 -12.94 16.58
C GLU A 137 -5.66 -12.92 15.11
N LEU A 138 -6.61 -13.04 14.18
CA LEU A 138 -6.33 -12.98 12.75
C LEU A 138 -5.69 -11.64 12.35
N VAL A 139 -6.20 -10.52 12.85
CA VAL A 139 -5.66 -9.18 12.58
C VAL A 139 -4.23 -9.05 13.13
N ARG A 140 -3.97 -9.46 14.38
CA ARG A 140 -2.61 -9.43 14.97
C ARG A 140 -1.63 -10.28 14.17
N ASN A 141 -2.04 -11.47 13.74
CA ASN A 141 -1.20 -12.34 12.92
C ASN A 141 -0.95 -11.75 11.52
N THR A 142 -1.96 -11.08 10.95
CA THR A 142 -1.85 -10.38 9.66
C THR A 142 -0.84 -9.25 9.73
N GLU A 143 -0.89 -8.41 10.76
CA GLU A 143 0.06 -7.31 10.98
C GLU A 143 1.52 -7.80 11.02
N ARG A 144 1.76 -9.00 11.59
CA ARG A 144 3.09 -9.60 11.67
C ARG A 144 3.65 -10.01 10.30
N VAL A 145 2.79 -10.31 9.34
CA VAL A 145 3.17 -10.87 8.05
C VAL A 145 3.07 -9.84 6.91
N CYS A 146 2.10 -8.94 6.97
CA CYS A 146 1.83 -7.94 5.94
C CYS A 146 3.09 -7.10 5.64
N PRO A 147 3.59 -7.10 4.39
CA PRO A 147 4.76 -6.32 4.00
C PRO A 147 4.66 -4.82 4.33
N TYR A 148 3.50 -4.19 4.13
CA TYR A 148 3.30 -2.78 4.48
C TYR A 148 3.38 -2.56 5.99
N ALA A 149 2.74 -3.40 6.81
CA ALA A 149 2.84 -3.28 8.28
C ALA A 149 4.27 -3.49 8.79
N LYS A 150 5.05 -4.35 8.15
CA LYS A 150 6.49 -4.50 8.45
C LYS A 150 7.29 -3.27 8.05
N MET A 151 7.00 -2.69 6.88
CA MET A 151 7.62 -1.45 6.40
C MET A 151 7.35 -0.27 7.34
N PHE A 152 6.12 -0.09 7.81
CA PHE A 152 5.80 1.01 8.74
C PHE A 152 6.49 0.90 10.10
N ARG A 153 6.82 -0.32 10.56
CA ARG A 153 7.55 -0.53 11.82
C ARG A 153 9.06 -0.36 11.71
N ASN A 154 9.64 -0.83 10.61
CA ASN A 154 11.10 -0.99 10.50
C ASN A 154 11.72 -0.21 9.34
N GLY A 155 10.92 0.46 8.51
CA GLY A 155 11.32 0.99 7.22
C GLY A 155 11.55 -0.11 6.16
N ILE A 156 12.08 0.32 5.02
CA ILE A 156 12.54 -0.55 3.92
C ILE A 156 13.92 -0.09 3.44
N THR A 157 14.69 -1.01 2.85
CA THR A 157 15.89 -0.62 2.09
C THR A 157 15.46 0.13 0.84
N HIS A 158 15.98 1.33 0.64
CA HIS A 158 15.71 2.13 -0.53
C HIS A 158 16.97 2.84 -1.02
N VAL A 159 17.00 3.16 -2.31
CA VAL A 159 18.09 3.92 -2.95
C VAL A 159 17.45 5.11 -3.66
N VAL A 160 17.98 6.30 -3.39
CA VAL A 160 17.62 7.53 -4.10
C VAL A 160 18.81 7.94 -4.95
N SER A 161 18.58 8.13 -6.25
CA SER A 161 19.63 8.49 -7.19
C SER A 161 19.12 9.45 -8.26
N VAL A 162 20.02 10.25 -8.82
CA VAL A 162 19.78 11.06 -10.01
C VAL A 162 20.17 10.23 -11.22
N VAL A 163 19.27 10.10 -12.20
CA VAL A 163 19.61 9.54 -13.51
C VAL A 163 20.18 10.68 -14.36
N PRO A 164 21.43 10.58 -14.85
CA PRO A 164 21.98 11.58 -15.74
C PRO A 164 21.09 11.69 -16.98
N THR A 165 20.65 12.89 -17.32
CA THR A 165 20.11 13.15 -18.65
C THR A 165 21.25 12.84 -19.62
N ALA A 166 21.08 11.86 -20.51
CA ALA A 166 22.06 11.65 -21.56
C ALA A 166 22.35 13.00 -22.24
N ALA A 167 23.61 13.43 -22.23
CA ALA A 167 24.03 14.54 -23.07
C ALA A 167 23.75 14.15 -24.53
N PRO A 168 23.31 15.10 -25.39
CA PRO A 168 22.97 14.81 -26.78
C PRO A 168 24.10 14.12 -27.54
#